data_AF-A0A4S2IQY5-F1
#
_entry.id   AF-A0A4S2IQY5-F1
#
_cell.length_a   1.000
_cell.length_b   1.000
_cell.length_c   1.000
_cell.angle_alpha   90.00
_cell.angle_beta   90.00
_cell.angle_gamma   90.00
#
_symmetry.space_group_name_H-M   'P 1'
#
loop_
_entity.id
_entity.type
_entity.pdbx_description
1 polymer ?
#
loop_
_entity_poly.entity_id
_entity_poly.type
_entity_poly.pdbx_seq_one_letter_code
_entity_poly.pdbx_strand_id
1 'polypeptide(L)'
;MNSRRAVLASVAALAAGLPTVNAVVSGGGATPAAAADQYGSNTELYTRTADREGIDWVRRFRIGAPAQVTDNGRATSGPLGSTAVIAPHGGGIEAGTSELCMAIAGYTPFEADTDPAGAAVPGEPQRDYWMFEALANSAAQHVTSTHCDDPAALAVCTGNLYAVSLHGFDDTSVKKVIVGGRDARLKRNLLAAFTKYGLTSPAADPDRNVTVVLADPSTTIDGDDPANIVNRTRTGGGAQLEISTALRKAMFGDFSGAAKRRTTAGVPSAASPDADHFWTGFVGAVREAVKNHERGLDAL
;
A
#
# COMPACT_ATOMS: atom_id res chain seq x y z
N MET A 1 -13.43 -29.51 -47.09
CA MET A 1 -12.02 -29.21 -46.76
C MET A 1 -11.70 -27.79 -47.17
N ASN A 2 -11.02 -27.07 -46.28
CA ASN A 2 -10.26 -25.81 -46.46
C ASN A 2 -10.90 -24.50 -45.94
N SER A 3 -10.75 -24.39 -44.62
CA SER A 3 -10.64 -23.17 -43.80
C SER A 3 -9.65 -22.15 -44.40
N ARG A 4 -10.00 -20.88 -44.38
CA ARG A 4 -9.06 -19.75 -44.47
C ARG A 4 -9.15 -18.93 -43.19
N ARG A 5 -8.22 -19.18 -42.26
CA ARG A 5 -7.90 -18.32 -41.12
C ARG A 5 -7.27 -17.03 -41.64
N ALA A 6 -7.90 -15.89 -41.37
CA ALA A 6 -7.25 -14.59 -41.46
C ALA A 6 -6.52 -14.33 -40.13
N VAL A 7 -5.19 -14.23 -40.20
CA VAL A 7 -4.33 -13.78 -39.10
C VAL A 7 -4.19 -12.27 -39.27
N LEU A 8 -4.78 -11.49 -38.36
CA LEU A 8 -4.53 -10.05 -38.25
C LEU A 8 -3.30 -9.86 -37.37
N ALA A 9 -2.18 -9.49 -38.00
CA ALA A 9 -1.01 -8.95 -37.33
C ALA A 9 -1.19 -7.43 -37.18
N SER A 10 -1.47 -6.96 -35.96
CA SER A 10 -1.46 -5.55 -35.63
C SER A 10 -0.10 -5.18 -35.03
N VAL A 11 0.66 -4.39 -35.78
CA VAL A 11 1.94 -3.79 -35.42
C VAL A 11 1.67 -2.67 -34.40
N ALA A 12 2.18 -2.81 -33.18
CA ALA A 12 2.18 -1.74 -32.19
C ALA A 12 3.37 -0.80 -32.47
N ALA A 13 3.08 0.45 -32.82
CA ALA A 13 4.08 1.50 -32.90
C ALA A 13 4.41 2.00 -31.48
N LEU A 14 5.64 1.75 -31.04
CA LEU A 14 6.23 2.36 -29.84
C LEU A 14 6.55 3.83 -30.14
N ALA A 15 5.72 4.75 -29.63
CA ALA A 15 6.08 6.14 -29.54
C ALA A 15 6.83 6.37 -28.22
N ALA A 16 8.16 6.44 -28.31
CA ALA A 16 9.02 6.89 -27.21
C ALA A 16 8.82 8.41 -27.03
N GLY A 17 8.06 8.80 -26.00
CA GLY A 17 7.95 10.19 -25.56
C GLY A 17 9.13 10.54 -24.66
N LEU A 18 9.93 11.52 -25.08
CA LEU A 18 10.99 12.15 -24.28
C LEU A 18 10.38 12.94 -23.09
N PRO A 19 11.08 13.06 -21.96
CA PRO A 19 10.55 13.74 -20.78
C PRO A 19 10.60 15.27 -20.96
N THR A 20 9.44 15.93 -20.88
CA THR A 20 9.36 17.38 -20.74
C THR A 20 9.48 17.75 -19.27
N VAL A 21 10.58 18.44 -18.95
CA VAL A 21 10.85 19.08 -17.66
C VAL A 21 9.93 20.29 -17.45
N ASN A 22 9.62 20.57 -16.18
CA ASN A 22 8.93 21.73 -15.61
C ASN A 22 7.39 21.76 -15.60
N ALA A 23 6.84 21.43 -14.42
CA ALA A 23 5.70 22.14 -13.87
C ALA A 23 5.96 22.43 -12.38
N VAL A 24 6.56 23.60 -12.10
CA VAL A 24 6.36 24.27 -10.80
C VAL A 24 4.93 24.77 -10.81
N VAL A 25 4.03 24.03 -10.15
CA VAL A 25 2.70 24.51 -9.79
C VAL A 25 2.68 24.64 -8.28
N SER A 26 2.67 25.89 -7.82
CA SER A 26 2.33 26.28 -6.46
C SER A 26 0.84 26.00 -6.23
N GLY A 27 0.52 24.78 -5.85
CA GLY A 27 -0.71 24.39 -5.17
C GLY A 27 -0.30 23.50 -4.00
N GLY A 28 -1.05 23.52 -2.90
CA GLY A 28 -0.75 22.74 -1.67
C GLY A 28 -0.86 21.22 -1.83
N GLY A 29 -0.28 20.66 -2.90
CA GLY A 29 -0.16 19.24 -3.16
C GLY A 29 0.90 18.62 -2.27
N ALA A 30 0.63 17.39 -1.83
CA ALA A 30 1.60 16.61 -1.08
C ALA A 30 2.78 16.24 -1.99
N THR A 31 3.99 16.52 -1.52
CA THR A 31 5.23 16.13 -2.21
C THR A 31 5.51 14.65 -1.95
N PRO A 32 5.76 13.83 -2.99
CA PRO A 32 6.20 12.44 -2.80
C PRO A 32 7.40 12.38 -1.84
N ALA A 33 7.49 11.33 -1.02
CA ALA A 33 8.60 11.19 -0.09
C ALA A 33 9.94 10.88 -0.80
N ALA A 34 9.90 10.38 -2.03
CA ALA A 34 11.07 10.09 -2.85
C ALA A 34 11.32 11.18 -3.91
N ALA A 35 12.59 11.31 -4.30
CA ALA A 35 13.00 12.12 -5.45
C ALA A 35 12.56 11.46 -6.78
N ALA A 36 12.83 12.11 -7.90
CA ALA A 36 12.55 11.55 -9.23
C ALA A 36 13.21 10.17 -9.42
N ASP A 37 12.49 9.26 -10.05
CA ASP A 37 12.92 7.86 -10.21
C ASP A 37 14.22 7.76 -11.01
N GLN A 38 15.15 6.96 -10.49
CA GLN A 38 16.37 6.57 -11.21
C GLN A 38 16.10 5.45 -12.23
N TYR A 39 15.02 4.70 -12.03
CA TYR A 39 14.65 3.52 -12.79
C TYR A 39 13.26 3.70 -13.40
N GLY A 40 13.12 3.36 -14.68
CA GLY A 40 11.85 3.38 -15.39
C GLY A 40 10.95 2.19 -15.10
N SER A 41 11.45 1.13 -14.45
CA SER A 41 10.64 -0.01 -13.96
C SER A 41 11.37 -0.85 -12.90
N ASN A 42 10.67 -1.78 -12.25
CA ASN A 42 11.29 -2.76 -11.36
C ASN A 42 12.22 -3.72 -12.13
N THR A 43 11.82 -4.16 -13.33
CA THR A 43 12.68 -4.98 -14.21
C THR A 43 14.01 -4.30 -14.50
N GLU A 44 13.99 -3.00 -14.76
CA GLU A 44 15.22 -2.23 -14.95
C GLU A 44 16.08 -2.22 -13.69
N LEU A 45 15.48 -1.92 -12.53
CA LEU A 45 16.15 -1.91 -11.23
C LEU A 45 16.83 -3.27 -10.97
N TYR A 46 16.13 -4.38 -11.19
CA TYR A 46 16.65 -5.74 -10.92
C TYR A 46 17.77 -6.17 -11.88
N THR A 47 17.82 -5.58 -13.07
CA THR A 47 18.82 -5.94 -14.09
C THR A 47 20.15 -5.19 -13.89
N ARG A 48 20.14 -4.06 -13.16
CA ARG A 48 21.35 -3.26 -12.95
C ARG A 48 22.22 -3.92 -11.87
N THR A 49 23.47 -4.23 -12.20
CA THR A 49 24.43 -4.87 -11.26
C THR A 49 24.83 -3.99 -10.06
N ALA A 50 24.44 -2.70 -10.06
CA ALA A 50 24.74 -1.75 -9.00
C ALA A 50 23.87 -1.93 -7.75
N ASP A 51 22.66 -2.48 -7.88
CA ASP A 51 21.71 -2.69 -6.79
C ASP A 51 21.36 -4.17 -6.68
N ARG A 52 21.80 -4.82 -5.60
CA ARG A 52 21.75 -6.28 -5.45
C ARG A 52 20.63 -6.73 -4.51
N GLU A 53 19.85 -7.71 -4.94
CA GLU A 53 18.87 -8.40 -4.08
C GLU A 53 19.58 -9.03 -2.87
N GLY A 54 18.98 -8.85 -1.68
CA GLY A 54 19.52 -9.32 -0.40
C GLY A 54 20.60 -8.43 0.21
N ILE A 55 21.05 -7.37 -0.48
CA ILE A 55 22.03 -6.42 0.04
C ILE A 55 21.46 -5.00 0.02
N ASP A 56 21.04 -4.56 -1.16
CA ASP A 56 20.56 -3.20 -1.39
C ASP A 56 19.03 -3.15 -1.34
N TRP A 57 18.36 -4.22 -1.77
CA TRP A 57 16.90 -4.35 -1.77
C TRP A 57 16.45 -5.79 -1.54
N VAL A 58 15.18 -6.00 -1.20
CA VAL A 58 14.53 -7.31 -1.15
C VAL A 58 13.05 -7.20 -1.52
N ARG A 59 12.50 -8.26 -2.11
CA ARG A 59 11.06 -8.40 -2.29
C ARG A 59 10.50 -9.40 -1.30
N ARG A 60 9.37 -9.07 -0.69
CA ARG A 60 8.65 -9.99 0.20
C ARG A 60 7.22 -10.10 -0.25
N PHE A 61 6.78 -11.31 -0.47
CA PHE A 61 5.41 -11.57 -0.90
C PHE A 61 4.92 -12.90 -0.36
N ARG A 62 3.61 -12.99 -0.20
CA ARG A 62 2.90 -14.24 0.01
C ARG A 62 1.66 -14.22 -0.84
N ILE A 63 1.49 -15.28 -1.62
CA ILE A 63 0.27 -15.56 -2.36
C ILE A 63 -0.32 -16.82 -1.74
N GLY A 64 -1.47 -16.68 -1.10
CA GLY A 64 -2.23 -17.76 -0.51
C GLY A 64 -2.87 -18.65 -1.58
N ALA A 65 -3.34 -19.83 -1.15
CA ALA A 65 -4.19 -20.63 -2.01
C ALA A 65 -5.48 -19.87 -2.33
N PRO A 66 -6.04 -19.99 -3.55
CA PRO A 66 -7.33 -19.37 -3.88
C PRO A 66 -8.37 -19.76 -2.83
N ALA A 67 -9.08 -18.76 -2.29
CA ALA A 67 -10.11 -19.00 -1.29
C ALA A 67 -11.20 -19.90 -1.88
N GLN A 68 -11.35 -21.11 -1.31
CA GLN A 68 -12.50 -21.97 -1.58
C GLN A 68 -13.68 -21.43 -0.77
N VAL A 69 -14.39 -20.46 -1.34
CA VAL A 69 -15.53 -19.81 -0.67
C VAL A 69 -16.83 -20.47 -1.12
N THR A 70 -17.62 -20.93 -0.16
CA THR A 70 -19.01 -21.33 -0.36
C THR A 70 -19.84 -20.60 0.67
N ASP A 71 -20.81 -19.81 0.22
CA ASP A 71 -21.82 -19.21 1.08
C ASP A 71 -23.22 -19.68 0.63
N ASN A 72 -23.76 -20.64 1.36
CA ASN A 72 -25.11 -21.18 1.18
C ASN A 72 -26.00 -20.88 2.40
N GLY A 73 -25.56 -19.98 3.29
CA GLY A 73 -26.31 -19.58 4.47
C GLY A 73 -27.50 -18.69 4.09
N ARG A 74 -28.69 -19.00 4.61
CA ARG A 74 -29.90 -18.22 4.29
C ARG A 74 -29.90 -16.82 4.92
N ALA A 75 -29.21 -16.63 6.03
CA ALA A 75 -29.28 -15.42 6.86
C ALA A 75 -27.89 -14.88 7.26
N THR A 76 -26.83 -15.33 6.59
CA THR A 76 -25.45 -14.91 6.86
C THR A 76 -24.75 -14.58 5.55
N SER A 77 -23.81 -13.65 5.58
CA SER A 77 -22.90 -13.36 4.47
C SER A 77 -21.44 -13.44 4.95
N GLY A 78 -20.66 -14.36 4.38
CA GLY A 78 -19.21 -14.44 4.60
C GLY A 78 -18.46 -13.39 3.77
N PRO A 79 -17.30 -12.87 4.23
CA PRO A 79 -16.46 -12.05 3.38
C PRO A 79 -15.85 -12.92 2.26
N LEU A 80 -15.86 -12.42 1.03
CA LEU A 80 -15.04 -12.97 -0.05
C LEU A 80 -13.62 -12.44 0.13
N GLY A 81 -12.82 -13.16 0.93
CA GLY A 81 -11.42 -12.82 1.25
C GLY A 81 -10.54 -12.75 -0.01
N SER A 82 -10.50 -11.59 -0.65
CA SER A 82 -9.82 -11.36 -1.94
C SER A 82 -9.37 -9.91 -2.08
N THR A 83 -8.73 -9.41 -1.01
CA THR A 83 -8.08 -8.11 -0.97
C THR A 83 -6.62 -8.31 -0.61
N ALA A 84 -5.73 -7.89 -1.51
CA ALA A 84 -4.30 -7.86 -1.26
C ALA A 84 -3.88 -6.59 -0.51
N VAL A 85 -2.74 -6.65 0.17
CA VAL A 85 -2.11 -5.50 0.82
C VAL A 85 -0.72 -5.33 0.23
N ILE A 86 -0.39 -4.16 -0.31
CA ILE A 86 0.90 -3.94 -0.96
C ILE A 86 1.63 -2.70 -0.45
N ALA A 87 2.96 -2.76 -0.40
CA ALA A 87 3.82 -1.61 -0.11
C ALA A 87 4.92 -1.51 -1.18
N PRO A 88 4.67 -0.81 -2.30
CA PRO A 88 5.65 -0.67 -3.36
C PRO A 88 6.96 0.00 -2.92
N HIS A 89 6.90 0.81 -1.87
CA HIS A 89 8.01 1.61 -1.38
C HIS A 89 8.34 1.29 0.09
N GLY A 90 8.53 0.01 0.40
CA GLY A 90 8.89 -0.50 1.71
C GLY A 90 10.33 -0.21 2.14
N GLY A 91 10.70 -0.74 3.30
CA GLY A 91 12.03 -0.65 3.88
C GLY A 91 12.37 0.80 4.26
N GLY A 92 13.42 1.34 3.67
CA GLY A 92 13.83 2.73 3.89
C GLY A 92 13.23 3.75 2.91
N ILE A 93 12.46 3.35 1.89
CA ILE A 93 11.96 4.27 0.84
C ILE A 93 10.88 5.18 1.45
N GLU A 94 9.77 4.59 1.87
CA GLU A 94 8.70 5.24 2.63
C GLU A 94 8.57 4.55 3.99
N ALA A 95 9.59 4.74 4.84
CA ALA A 95 9.75 4.03 6.12
C ALA A 95 8.43 3.86 6.91
N GLY A 96 8.16 2.64 7.38
CA GLY A 96 6.93 2.28 8.11
C GLY A 96 5.90 1.53 7.26
N THR A 97 5.93 1.64 5.93
CA THR A 97 4.96 0.97 5.04
C THR A 97 5.11 -0.55 5.03
N SER A 98 6.34 -1.09 5.13
CA SER A 98 6.56 -2.55 5.28
C SER A 98 5.86 -3.11 6.51
N GLU A 99 6.05 -2.44 7.65
CA GLU A 99 5.49 -2.86 8.93
C GLU A 99 3.96 -2.81 8.90
N LEU A 100 3.39 -1.74 8.34
CA LEU A 100 1.94 -1.60 8.14
C LEU A 100 1.39 -2.65 7.17
N CYS A 101 2.08 -2.94 6.07
CA CYS A 101 1.67 -3.94 5.10
C CYS A 101 1.55 -5.32 5.75
N MET A 102 2.54 -5.75 6.53
CA MET A 102 2.49 -7.00 7.28
C MET A 102 1.34 -7.00 8.29
N ALA A 103 1.21 -5.93 9.06
CA ALA A 103 0.15 -5.79 10.06
C ALA A 103 -1.22 -5.90 9.43
N ILE A 104 -1.54 -5.11 8.41
CA ILE A 104 -2.84 -5.12 7.75
C ILE A 104 -3.12 -6.48 7.10
N ALA A 105 -2.10 -7.14 6.56
CA ALA A 105 -2.23 -8.47 5.96
C ALA A 105 -2.39 -9.61 6.97
N GLY A 106 -2.41 -9.32 8.29
CA GLY A 106 -2.70 -10.30 9.33
C GLY A 106 -1.44 -10.92 9.97
N TYR A 107 -0.31 -10.24 9.93
CA TYR A 107 0.96 -10.70 10.52
C TYR A 107 1.51 -9.71 11.56
N THR A 108 2.17 -10.20 12.60
CA THR A 108 3.07 -9.37 13.40
C THR A 108 4.25 -8.96 12.54
N PRO A 109 4.78 -7.72 12.60
CA PRO A 109 5.96 -7.36 11.84
C PRO A 109 7.13 -8.31 12.12
N PHE A 110 7.77 -8.81 11.06
CA PHE A 110 8.85 -9.79 11.15
C PHE A 110 10.01 -9.43 10.22
N GLU A 111 11.19 -9.96 10.54
CA GLU A 111 12.41 -9.78 9.74
C GLU A 111 12.30 -10.47 8.36
N ALA A 112 13.14 -10.05 7.42
CA ALA A 112 13.34 -10.82 6.21
C ALA A 112 13.80 -12.25 6.55
N ASP A 113 13.58 -13.19 5.64
CA ASP A 113 13.99 -14.60 5.77
C ASP A 113 13.33 -15.41 6.90
N THR A 114 12.28 -14.88 7.55
CA THR A 114 11.45 -15.64 8.50
C THR A 114 10.19 -16.18 7.79
N ASP A 115 9.80 -17.42 8.11
CA ASP A 115 8.54 -17.99 7.63
C ASP A 115 7.34 -17.16 8.17
N PRO A 116 6.51 -16.55 7.29
CA PRO A 116 5.36 -15.77 7.71
C PRO A 116 4.32 -16.60 8.48
N ALA A 117 4.33 -17.93 8.39
CA ALA A 117 3.42 -18.78 9.16
C ALA A 117 3.59 -18.59 10.67
N GLY A 118 4.82 -18.35 11.14
CA GLY A 118 5.12 -18.06 12.55
C GLY A 118 4.70 -16.67 13.01
N ALA A 119 4.36 -15.77 12.08
CA ALA A 119 4.00 -14.39 12.36
C ALA A 119 2.49 -14.12 12.27
N ALA A 120 1.66 -15.14 12.02
CA ALA A 120 0.21 -14.97 11.91
C ALA A 120 -0.40 -14.39 13.19
N VAL A 121 -1.20 -13.33 13.07
CA VAL A 121 -1.95 -12.75 14.21
C VAL A 121 -3.17 -13.62 14.50
N PRO A 122 -3.33 -14.15 15.73
CA PRO A 122 -4.49 -14.94 16.09
C PRO A 122 -5.81 -14.20 15.85
N GLY A 123 -6.76 -14.87 15.19
CA GLY A 123 -8.10 -14.32 14.91
C GLY A 123 -8.18 -13.37 13.70
N GLU A 124 -7.05 -13.06 13.05
CA GLU A 124 -7.03 -12.22 11.86
C GLU A 124 -6.87 -13.08 10.60
N PRO A 125 -7.61 -12.79 9.51
CA PRO A 125 -7.40 -13.47 8.24
C PRO A 125 -6.05 -13.08 7.65
N GLN A 126 -5.29 -14.08 7.21
CA GLN A 126 -4.07 -13.85 6.43
C GLN A 126 -4.45 -13.45 5.01
N ARG A 127 -3.87 -12.34 4.54
CA ARG A 127 -4.08 -11.82 3.19
C ARG A 127 -2.83 -12.02 2.35
N ASP A 128 -3.05 -12.02 1.04
CA ASP A 128 -1.96 -11.88 0.08
C ASP A 128 -1.30 -10.54 0.28
N TYR A 129 0.02 -10.51 0.21
CA TYR A 129 0.78 -9.28 0.27
C TYR A 129 1.98 -9.29 -0.65
N TRP A 130 2.41 -8.09 -1.01
CA TRP A 130 3.69 -7.86 -1.66
C TRP A 130 4.29 -6.54 -1.17
N MET A 131 5.59 -6.51 -0.96
CA MET A 131 6.34 -5.29 -0.73
C MET A 131 7.71 -5.37 -1.38
N PHE A 132 8.18 -4.23 -1.85
CA PHE A 132 9.56 -4.03 -2.24
C PHE A 132 10.24 -3.19 -1.15
N GLU A 133 11.30 -3.69 -0.54
CA GLU A 133 12.02 -3.00 0.54
C GLU A 133 13.39 -2.58 0.06
N ALA A 134 13.72 -1.29 0.17
CA ALA A 134 15.11 -0.86 0.14
C ALA A 134 15.77 -1.16 1.49
N LEU A 135 16.92 -1.83 1.45
CA LEU A 135 17.78 -2.13 2.60
C LEU A 135 18.86 -1.05 2.77
N ALA A 136 19.28 -0.43 1.66
CA ALA A 136 20.23 0.67 1.60
C ALA A 136 19.87 1.64 0.46
N ASN A 137 20.46 2.84 0.45
CA ASN A 137 20.32 3.83 -0.63
C ASN A 137 18.85 4.12 -1.05
N SER A 138 17.94 4.13 -0.08
CA SER A 138 16.51 3.96 -0.32
C SER A 138 15.89 4.92 -1.33
N ALA A 139 16.30 6.19 -1.33
CA ALA A 139 15.76 7.17 -2.26
C ALA A 139 16.06 6.84 -3.73
N ALA A 140 17.19 6.17 -4.02
CA ALA A 140 17.59 5.79 -5.37
C ALA A 140 16.80 4.59 -5.92
N GLN A 141 16.14 3.81 -5.05
CA GLN A 141 15.44 2.57 -5.41
C GLN A 141 13.93 2.74 -5.55
N HIS A 142 13.44 3.98 -5.48
CA HIS A 142 12.04 4.27 -5.75
C HIS A 142 11.73 4.05 -7.23
N VAL A 143 10.62 3.35 -7.48
CA VAL A 143 10.00 3.16 -8.81
C VAL A 143 8.53 3.49 -8.65
N THR A 144 8.05 4.51 -9.35
CA THR A 144 6.66 4.95 -9.25
C THR A 144 5.68 3.80 -9.50
N SER A 145 4.53 3.86 -8.84
CA SER A 145 3.53 2.78 -8.86
C SER A 145 2.95 2.51 -10.25
N THR A 146 2.95 3.50 -11.16
CA THR A 146 2.52 3.33 -12.56
C THR A 146 3.56 2.59 -13.42
N HIS A 147 4.81 2.54 -12.95
CA HIS A 147 5.92 1.83 -13.58
C HIS A 147 6.27 0.52 -12.87
N CYS A 148 5.51 0.14 -11.85
CA CYS A 148 5.72 -1.11 -11.15
C CYS A 148 5.35 -2.30 -12.06
N ASP A 149 6.36 -3.04 -12.49
CA ASP A 149 6.27 -4.22 -13.35
C ASP A 149 6.81 -5.48 -12.69
N ASP A 150 7.01 -5.46 -11.36
CA ASP A 150 7.46 -6.62 -10.61
C ASP A 150 6.48 -7.81 -10.80
N PRO A 151 6.95 -8.98 -11.28
CA PRO A 151 6.08 -10.12 -11.54
C PRO A 151 5.30 -10.62 -10.31
N ALA A 152 5.85 -10.51 -9.10
CA ALA A 152 5.16 -10.92 -7.88
C ALA A 152 4.09 -9.90 -7.46
N ALA A 153 4.35 -8.60 -7.60
CA ALA A 153 3.34 -7.55 -7.41
C ALA A 153 2.15 -7.77 -8.35
N LEU A 154 2.43 -8.06 -9.62
CA LEU A 154 1.42 -8.37 -10.63
C LEU A 154 0.63 -9.62 -10.27
N ALA A 155 1.30 -10.70 -9.86
CA ALA A 155 0.64 -11.93 -9.45
C ALA A 155 -0.28 -11.72 -8.23
N VAL A 156 0.17 -10.95 -7.23
CA VAL A 156 -0.64 -10.60 -6.05
C VAL A 156 -1.87 -9.77 -6.44
N CYS A 157 -1.69 -8.69 -7.21
CA CYS A 157 -2.80 -7.80 -7.57
C CYS A 157 -3.80 -8.49 -8.51
N THR A 158 -3.34 -9.13 -9.59
CA THR A 158 -4.21 -9.83 -10.54
C THR A 158 -4.83 -11.12 -9.97
N GLY A 159 -4.24 -11.65 -8.90
CA GLY A 159 -4.79 -12.75 -8.10
C GLY A 159 -6.00 -12.35 -7.25
N ASN A 160 -6.15 -11.06 -6.93
CA ASN A 160 -7.16 -10.55 -5.98
C ASN A 160 -8.21 -9.67 -6.66
N LEU A 161 -9.41 -9.60 -6.07
CA LEU A 161 -10.46 -8.68 -6.53
C LEU A 161 -10.08 -7.23 -6.29
N TYR A 162 -9.45 -6.96 -5.14
CA TYR A 162 -9.12 -5.61 -4.68
C TYR A 162 -7.69 -5.58 -4.13
N ALA A 163 -7.15 -4.38 -3.95
CA ALA A 163 -5.88 -4.15 -3.27
C ALA A 163 -5.92 -2.86 -2.46
N VAL A 164 -5.15 -2.82 -1.38
CA VAL A 164 -4.80 -1.59 -0.66
C VAL A 164 -3.30 -1.38 -0.77
N SER A 165 -2.85 -0.22 -1.29
CA SER A 165 -1.43 0.15 -1.32
C SER A 165 -1.08 1.13 -0.22
N LEU A 166 0.09 0.93 0.38
CA LEU A 166 0.63 1.72 1.49
C LEU A 166 1.79 2.56 0.97
N HIS A 167 1.64 3.87 1.09
CA HIS A 167 2.62 4.86 0.65
C HIS A 167 2.92 5.89 1.73
N GLY A 168 3.99 6.65 1.51
CA GLY A 168 4.39 7.78 2.33
C GLY A 168 4.66 9.02 1.50
N PHE A 169 4.23 10.16 2.03
CA PHE A 169 4.60 11.47 1.51
C PHE A 169 5.33 12.29 2.59
N ASP A 170 6.10 13.28 2.16
CA ASP A 170 6.86 14.09 3.10
C ASP A 170 5.99 15.19 3.72
N ASP A 171 5.69 15.03 5.00
CA ASP A 171 5.15 16.07 5.87
C ASP A 171 5.45 15.66 7.31
N THR A 172 6.36 16.39 7.96
CA THR A 172 6.79 16.14 9.34
C THR A 172 5.96 16.92 10.37
N SER A 173 5.03 17.76 9.92
CA SER A 173 4.26 18.68 10.76
C SER A 173 2.83 18.21 11.02
N VAL A 174 2.18 17.59 10.03
CA VAL A 174 0.77 17.19 10.13
C VAL A 174 0.64 15.68 10.01
N LYS A 175 -0.08 15.05 10.96
CA LYS A 175 -0.51 13.66 10.84
C LYS A 175 -1.67 13.59 9.86
N LYS A 176 -1.45 12.97 8.70
CA LYS A 176 -2.43 12.99 7.61
C LYS A 176 -2.41 11.69 6.81
N VAL A 177 -3.60 11.30 6.35
CA VAL A 177 -3.82 10.23 5.38
C VAL A 177 -4.59 10.80 4.20
N ILE A 178 -4.08 10.60 2.98
CA ILE A 178 -4.82 10.88 1.75
C ILE A 178 -5.24 9.54 1.15
N VAL A 179 -6.55 9.35 0.96
CA VAL A 179 -7.15 8.11 0.48
C VAL A 179 -7.48 8.26 -1.01
N GLY A 180 -6.68 7.59 -1.83
CA GLY A 180 -6.74 7.57 -3.28
C GLY A 180 -7.17 6.22 -3.86
N GLY A 181 -7.02 6.03 -5.17
CA GLY A 181 -7.35 4.81 -5.90
C GLY A 181 -8.69 4.85 -6.64
N ARG A 182 -8.92 3.86 -7.50
CA ARG A 182 -10.13 3.76 -8.35
C ARG A 182 -11.33 3.13 -7.64
N ASP A 183 -11.13 2.41 -6.54
CA ASP A 183 -12.22 1.75 -5.84
C ASP A 183 -12.97 2.72 -4.90
N ALA A 184 -14.01 3.36 -5.43
CA ALA A 184 -14.79 4.33 -4.68
C ALA A 184 -15.45 3.77 -3.41
N ARG A 185 -15.89 2.50 -3.40
CA ARG A 185 -16.51 1.89 -2.22
C ARG A 185 -15.46 1.63 -1.14
N LEU A 186 -14.30 1.09 -1.51
CA LEU A 186 -13.21 0.85 -0.57
C LEU A 186 -12.70 2.17 0.03
N LYS A 187 -12.56 3.23 -0.77
CA LYS A 187 -12.19 4.57 -0.28
C LYS A 187 -13.16 5.10 0.79
N ARG A 188 -14.47 4.96 0.57
CA ARG A 188 -15.49 5.37 1.57
C ARG A 188 -15.43 4.53 2.84
N ASN A 189 -15.30 3.21 2.69
CA ASN A 189 -15.16 2.31 3.84
C ASN A 189 -13.91 2.65 4.66
N LEU A 190 -12.79 2.99 4.02
CA LEU A 190 -11.57 3.45 4.68
C LEU A 190 -11.79 4.74 5.45
N LEU A 191 -12.38 5.77 4.83
CA LEU A 191 -12.65 7.05 5.49
C LEU A 191 -13.55 6.87 6.73
N ALA A 192 -14.64 6.11 6.59
CA ALA A 192 -15.55 5.83 7.69
C ALA A 192 -14.87 5.04 8.81
N ALA A 193 -14.06 4.03 8.47
CA ALA A 193 -13.33 3.25 9.45
C ALA A 193 -12.28 4.09 10.17
N PHE A 194 -11.49 4.92 9.48
CA PHE A 194 -10.53 5.81 10.14
C PHE A 194 -11.20 6.74 11.15
N THR A 195 -12.35 7.31 10.78
CA THR A 195 -13.16 8.13 11.69
C THR A 195 -13.61 7.33 12.92
N LYS A 196 -14.15 6.12 12.70
CA LYS A 196 -14.61 5.23 13.78
C LYS A 196 -13.49 4.83 14.74
N TYR A 197 -12.28 4.64 14.23
CA TYR A 197 -11.09 4.28 15.02
C TYR A 197 -10.38 5.49 15.62
N GLY A 198 -10.98 6.68 15.56
CA GLY A 198 -10.48 7.88 16.24
C GLY A 198 -9.37 8.62 15.50
N LEU A 199 -9.05 8.26 14.26
CA LEU A 199 -8.15 9.03 13.41
C LEU A 199 -8.94 10.16 12.76
N THR A 200 -9.21 11.19 13.55
CA THR A 200 -10.04 12.34 13.20
C THR A 200 -9.36 13.66 13.57
N SER A 201 -9.86 14.75 12.98
CA SER A 201 -9.45 16.11 13.30
C SER A 201 -10.69 17.03 13.27
N PRO A 202 -11.03 17.71 14.38
CA PRO A 202 -10.37 17.66 15.68
C PRO A 202 -10.65 16.34 16.43
N ALA A 203 -9.63 15.81 17.10
CA ALA A 203 -9.74 14.76 18.10
C ALA A 203 -9.96 15.37 19.50
N ALA A 204 -10.41 14.55 20.45
CA ALA A 204 -10.59 14.98 21.84
C ALA A 204 -9.26 15.41 22.50
N ASP A 205 -8.17 14.75 22.11
CA ASP A 205 -6.80 15.13 22.41
C ASP A 205 -6.17 15.73 21.14
N PRO A 206 -5.79 17.02 21.13
CA PRO A 206 -5.16 17.66 19.97
C PRO A 206 -3.87 16.97 19.49
N ASP A 207 -3.12 16.33 20.39
CA ASP A 207 -1.91 15.59 20.02
C ASP A 207 -2.23 14.34 19.19
N ARG A 208 -3.48 13.89 19.23
CA ARG A 208 -4.03 12.76 18.46
C ARG A 208 -4.75 13.17 17.18
N ASN A 209 -4.74 14.46 16.82
CA ASN A 209 -5.32 14.92 15.56
C ASN A 209 -4.71 14.17 14.37
N VAL A 210 -5.57 13.57 13.55
CA VAL A 210 -5.21 12.99 12.26
C VAL A 210 -6.19 13.49 11.21
N THR A 211 -5.67 14.14 10.17
CA THR A 211 -6.49 14.58 9.04
C THR A 211 -6.60 13.43 8.05
N VAL A 212 -7.81 12.93 7.80
CA VAL A 212 -8.06 11.91 6.77
C VAL A 212 -8.95 12.51 5.70
N VAL A 213 -8.49 12.47 4.45
CA VAL A 213 -9.21 13.04 3.31
C VAL A 213 -9.25 12.06 2.15
N LEU A 214 -10.29 12.13 1.32
CA LEU A 214 -10.25 11.51 0.00
C LEU A 214 -9.40 12.38 -0.93
N ALA A 215 -8.60 11.76 -1.79
CA ALA A 215 -7.89 12.47 -2.84
C ALA A 215 -8.89 13.12 -3.80
N ASP A 216 -8.66 14.39 -4.10
CA ASP A 216 -9.30 15.09 -5.23
C ASP A 216 -8.56 14.74 -6.54
N PRO A 217 -9.21 14.69 -7.71
CA PRO A 217 -8.54 14.42 -9.00
C PRO A 217 -7.40 15.39 -9.36
N SER A 218 -7.29 16.56 -8.71
CA SER A 218 -6.15 17.46 -8.86
C SER A 218 -4.97 17.09 -7.95
N THR A 219 -5.09 16.05 -7.13
CA THR A 219 -4.04 15.60 -6.21
C THR A 219 -3.02 14.80 -6.99
N THR A 220 -1.76 15.20 -6.95
CA THR A 220 -0.65 14.57 -7.70
C THR A 220 -0.37 13.11 -7.33
N ILE A 221 -0.88 12.66 -6.18
CA ILE A 221 -0.73 11.31 -5.63
C ILE A 221 -2.10 10.69 -5.32
N ASP A 222 -3.10 10.91 -6.18
CA ASP A 222 -4.45 10.37 -6.02
C ASP A 222 -4.58 8.87 -6.33
N GLY A 223 -3.59 8.28 -6.98
CA GLY A 223 -3.50 6.85 -7.27
C GLY A 223 -4.58 6.31 -8.20
N ASP A 224 -5.23 7.13 -9.03
CA ASP A 224 -6.38 6.70 -9.86
C ASP A 224 -6.01 6.17 -11.27
N ASP A 225 -4.74 6.31 -11.65
CA ASP A 225 -4.21 5.84 -12.94
C ASP A 225 -4.42 4.32 -13.08
N PRO A 226 -5.02 3.81 -14.17
CA PRO A 226 -5.17 2.37 -14.39
C PRO A 226 -3.86 1.59 -14.41
N ALA A 227 -2.73 2.23 -14.74
CA ALA A 227 -1.40 1.63 -14.71
C ALA A 227 -0.81 1.54 -13.30
N ASN A 228 -1.33 2.30 -12.33
CA ASN A 228 -0.91 2.18 -10.93
C ASN A 228 -1.15 0.74 -10.45
N ILE A 229 -0.12 0.10 -9.90
CA ILE A 229 -0.16 -1.30 -9.47
C ILE A 229 -1.34 -1.64 -8.55
N VAL A 230 -1.78 -0.72 -7.70
CA VAL A 230 -2.95 -0.94 -6.82
C VAL A 230 -4.27 -1.13 -7.59
N ASN A 231 -4.34 -0.62 -8.82
CA ASN A 231 -5.51 -0.72 -9.69
C ASN A 231 -5.43 -1.90 -10.67
N ARG A 232 -4.31 -2.64 -10.71
CA ARG A 232 -4.12 -3.79 -11.60
C ARG A 232 -4.66 -5.08 -10.97
N THR A 233 -5.86 -4.98 -10.41
CA THR A 233 -6.62 -6.06 -9.77
C THR A 233 -7.62 -6.67 -10.74
N ARG A 234 -8.32 -7.76 -10.36
CA ARG A 234 -9.37 -8.34 -11.22
C ARG A 234 -10.54 -7.41 -11.49
N THR A 235 -10.79 -6.45 -10.60
CA THR A 235 -11.85 -5.44 -10.78
C THR A 235 -11.35 -4.17 -11.45
N GLY A 236 -10.05 -4.02 -11.68
CA GLY A 236 -9.45 -2.80 -12.22
C GLY A 236 -9.44 -1.64 -11.22
N GLY A 237 -9.52 -1.94 -9.93
CA GLY A 237 -9.54 -0.92 -8.87
C GLY A 237 -8.98 -1.42 -7.54
N GLY A 238 -8.29 -0.51 -6.87
CA GLY A 238 -7.88 -0.62 -5.48
C GLY A 238 -7.94 0.73 -4.78
N ALA A 239 -7.44 0.78 -3.55
CA ALA A 239 -7.34 2.00 -2.74
C ALA A 239 -5.89 2.28 -2.34
N GLN A 240 -5.46 3.52 -2.51
CA GLN A 240 -4.12 3.99 -2.13
C GLN A 240 -4.20 4.78 -0.82
N LEU A 241 -3.26 4.52 0.09
CA LEU A 241 -3.11 5.24 1.34
C LEU A 241 -1.76 5.96 1.36
N GLU A 242 -1.80 7.28 1.20
CA GLU A 242 -0.64 8.15 1.34
C GLU A 242 -0.54 8.66 2.78
N ILE A 243 0.56 8.31 3.47
CA ILE A 243 0.69 8.52 4.92
C ILE A 243 1.84 9.49 5.21
N SER A 244 1.55 10.60 5.89
CA SER A 244 2.56 11.62 6.18
C SER A 244 3.72 11.08 7.02
N THR A 245 4.92 11.65 6.85
CA THR A 245 6.09 11.36 7.70
C THR A 245 5.75 11.48 9.19
N ALA A 246 4.97 12.49 9.60
CA ALA A 246 4.55 12.71 10.97
C ALA A 246 3.70 11.55 11.52
N LEU A 247 2.70 11.09 10.75
CA LEU A 247 1.85 10.00 11.18
C LEU A 247 2.61 8.67 11.20
N ARG A 248 3.43 8.39 10.18
CA ARG A 248 4.28 7.19 10.17
C ARG A 248 5.18 7.15 11.39
N LYS A 249 5.91 8.24 11.71
CA LYS A 249 6.77 8.31 12.92
C LYS A 249 5.99 8.08 14.21
N ALA A 250 4.78 8.63 14.30
CA ALA A 250 3.97 8.54 15.51
C ALA A 250 3.51 7.11 15.84
N MET A 251 3.52 6.18 14.88
CA MET A 251 3.10 4.78 15.07
C MET A 251 4.19 3.86 15.66
N PHE A 252 5.42 4.34 15.84
CA PHE A 252 6.53 3.51 16.32
C PHE A 252 7.23 4.16 17.50
N GLY A 253 7.59 3.34 18.49
CA GLY A 253 8.38 3.79 19.62
C GLY A 253 9.78 4.25 19.23
N ASP A 254 10.38 3.62 18.22
CA ASP A 254 11.68 4.00 17.64
C ASP A 254 11.66 3.86 16.11
N PHE A 255 11.75 5.00 15.42
CA PHE A 255 11.67 5.09 13.96
C PHE A 255 13.05 5.11 13.27
N SER A 256 14.15 4.92 14.00
CA SER A 256 15.52 5.12 13.50
C SER A 256 16.00 4.07 12.48
N GLY A 257 15.31 2.94 12.36
CA GLY A 257 15.65 1.89 11.39
C GLY A 257 14.64 0.75 11.35
N ALA A 258 14.76 -0.12 10.35
CA ALA A 258 13.79 -1.19 10.10
C ALA A 258 13.64 -2.16 11.29
N ALA A 259 14.76 -2.63 11.86
CA ALA A 259 14.75 -3.51 13.02
C ALA A 259 14.06 -2.86 14.25
N LYS A 260 14.25 -1.55 14.43
CA LYS A 260 13.60 -0.79 15.50
C LYS A 260 12.11 -0.63 15.25
N ARG A 261 11.70 -0.28 14.03
CA ARG A 261 10.27 -0.21 13.67
C ARG A 261 9.56 -1.54 13.86
N ARG A 262 10.17 -2.66 13.45
CA ARG A 262 9.58 -4.00 13.61
C ARG A 262 9.35 -4.38 15.07
N THR A 263 10.26 -4.00 15.96
CA THR A 263 10.16 -4.31 17.40
C THR A 263 9.37 -3.29 18.21
N THR A 264 9.11 -2.10 17.67
CA THR A 264 8.45 -0.99 18.39
C THR A 264 7.17 -0.48 17.71
N ALA A 265 6.67 -1.18 16.69
CA ALA A 265 5.39 -0.92 16.06
C ALA A 265 4.25 -0.95 17.09
N GLY A 266 3.55 0.18 17.26
CA GLY A 266 2.49 0.31 18.26
C GLY A 266 2.96 0.23 19.71
N VAL A 267 4.26 0.38 19.97
CA VAL A 267 4.83 0.37 21.32
C VAL A 267 5.14 1.82 21.75
N PRO A 268 4.45 2.37 22.75
CA PRO A 268 4.71 3.72 23.23
C PRO A 268 6.16 3.94 23.69
N SER A 269 6.68 5.14 23.45
CA SER A 269 7.98 5.59 23.95
C SER A 269 7.91 7.05 24.38
N ALA A 270 8.97 7.57 24.99
CA ALA A 270 9.04 9.01 25.30
C ALA A 270 8.96 9.91 24.05
N ALA A 271 9.39 9.40 22.88
CA ALA A 271 9.34 10.14 21.62
C ALA A 271 7.99 9.98 20.88
N SER A 272 7.29 8.88 21.12
CA SER A 272 5.99 8.55 20.52
C SER A 272 5.05 7.99 21.60
N PRO A 273 4.51 8.84 22.50
CA PRO A 273 3.73 8.39 23.66
C PRO A 273 2.40 7.72 23.30
N ASP A 274 1.84 8.03 22.13
CA ASP A 274 0.56 7.48 21.64
C ASP A 274 0.74 6.49 20.47
N ALA A 275 1.90 5.84 20.38
CA ALA A 275 2.19 4.93 19.27
C ALA A 275 1.18 3.79 19.13
N ASP A 276 0.73 3.25 20.25
CA ASP A 276 -0.33 2.24 20.32
C ASP A 276 -1.65 2.73 19.75
N HIS A 277 -2.04 3.97 20.05
CA HIS A 277 -3.26 4.60 19.54
C HIS A 277 -3.21 4.73 18.02
N PHE A 278 -2.14 5.32 17.47
CA PHE A 278 -2.04 5.50 16.02
C PHE A 278 -1.92 4.18 15.27
N TRP A 279 -1.10 3.25 15.78
CA TRP A 279 -0.91 1.94 15.17
C TRP A 279 -2.20 1.12 15.16
N THR A 280 -2.84 0.97 16.34
CA THR A 280 -4.08 0.18 16.48
C THR A 280 -5.23 0.84 15.71
N GLY A 281 -5.33 2.17 15.79
CA GLY A 281 -6.34 2.93 15.05
C GLY A 281 -6.21 2.74 13.54
N PHE A 282 -4.99 2.84 13.01
CA PHE A 282 -4.75 2.72 11.57
C PHE A 282 -4.91 1.27 11.08
N VAL A 283 -4.22 0.30 11.68
CA VAL A 283 -4.29 -1.10 11.28
C VAL A 283 -5.72 -1.64 11.44
N GLY A 284 -6.39 -1.31 12.54
CA GLY A 284 -7.77 -1.69 12.80
C GLY A 284 -8.74 -1.10 11.78
N ALA A 285 -8.62 0.21 11.48
CA ALA A 285 -9.46 0.86 10.48
C ALA A 285 -9.33 0.22 9.10
N VAL A 286 -8.10 -0.02 8.63
CA VAL A 286 -7.90 -0.63 7.31
C VAL A 286 -8.44 -2.06 7.28
N ARG A 287 -8.20 -2.88 8.32
CA ARG A 287 -8.75 -4.23 8.40
C ARG A 287 -10.28 -4.24 8.42
N GLU A 288 -10.92 -3.33 9.17
CA GLU A 288 -12.38 -3.22 9.18
C GLU A 288 -12.93 -2.78 7.82
N ALA A 289 -12.33 -1.76 7.20
CA ALA A 289 -12.73 -1.27 5.89
C ALA A 289 -12.67 -2.37 4.82
N VAL A 290 -11.58 -3.13 4.79
CA VAL A 290 -11.41 -4.27 3.89
C VAL A 290 -12.45 -5.35 4.20
N LYS A 291 -12.65 -5.73 5.46
CA LYS A 291 -13.67 -6.73 5.84
C LYS A 291 -15.08 -6.32 5.42
N ASN A 292 -15.43 -5.04 5.58
CA ASN A 292 -16.72 -4.50 5.15
C ASN A 292 -16.83 -4.56 3.61
N HIS A 293 -15.77 -4.19 2.91
CA HIS A 293 -15.72 -4.21 1.47
C HIS A 293 -15.86 -5.63 0.89
N GLU A 294 -15.21 -6.62 1.49
CA GLU A 294 -15.32 -8.04 1.11
C GLU A 294 -16.68 -8.67 1.40
N ARG A 295 -17.45 -8.06 2.31
CA ARG A 295 -18.87 -8.38 2.54
C ARG A 295 -19.82 -7.65 1.59
N GLY A 296 -19.28 -6.77 0.74
CA GLY A 296 -20.07 -5.92 -0.16
C GLY A 296 -20.73 -4.73 0.54
N LEU A 297 -20.38 -4.42 1.79
CA LEU A 297 -20.93 -3.28 2.53
C LEU A 297 -20.31 -1.97 2.04
N ASP A 298 -21.12 -0.91 2.07
CA ASP A 298 -20.76 0.46 1.73
C ASP A 298 -21.05 1.35 2.94
N ALA A 299 -20.17 2.32 3.20
CA ALA A 299 -20.29 3.25 4.31
C ALA A 299 -21.03 4.55 3.95
N LEU A 300 -21.73 4.57 2.79
CA LEU A 300 -22.68 5.64 2.43
C LEU A 300 -23.92 5.65 3.34
#